data_AF-A0A1F5KUA3-F1
#
_entry.id   AF-A0A1F5KUA3-F1
#
_cell.length_a   1.000
_cell.length_b   1.000
_cell.length_c   1.000
_cell.angle_alpha   90.00
_cell.angle_beta   90.00
_cell.angle_gamma   90.00
#
_symmetry.space_group_name_H-M   'P 1'
#
loop_
_entity.id
_entity.type
_entity.pdbx_description
1 polymer ?
#
loop_
_entity_poly.entity_id
_entity_poly.type
_entity_poly.pdbx_seq_one_letter_code
_entity_poly.pdbx_strand_id
1 'polypeptide(L)' 'MVVKAGPGDSSDSVIRKFQKKVLAEGLVQEIRDRAAYKKPSEKRQEYLAEKRRKIMRARRYGG' A
#
# COMPACT_ATOMS: atom_id res chain seq x y z
N MET A 1 -1.80 -15.08 0.34
CA MET A 1 -2.55 -14.40 1.42
C MET A 1 -3.91 -15.06 1.59
N VAL A 2 -4.32 -15.41 2.81
CA VAL A 2 -5.66 -15.98 3.10
C VAL A 2 -6.36 -15.10 4.16
N VAL A 3 -7.65 -14.84 3.96
CA VAL A 3 -8.55 -14.19 4.93
C VAL A 3 -9.68 -15.16 5.22
N LYS A 4 -9.88 -15.50 6.50
CA LYS A 4 -10.95 -16.38 6.95
C LYS A 4 -12.11 -15.52 7.46
N ALA A 5 -13.33 -15.88 7.08
CA ALA A 5 -14.54 -15.24 7.60
C ALA A 5 -14.80 -15.71 9.04
N GLY A 6 -15.15 -14.77 9.93
CA GLY A 6 -15.58 -15.08 11.29
C GLY A 6 -17.11 -15.13 11.42
N PRO A 7 -17.64 -15.62 12.55
CA PRO A 7 -19.07 -15.53 12.85
C PRO A 7 -19.50 -14.06 12.90
N GLY A 8 -20.54 -13.70 12.14
CA GLY A 8 -21.07 -12.32 12.08
C GLY A 8 -20.36 -11.38 11.09
N ASP A 9 -19.35 -11.86 10.36
CA ASP A 9 -18.80 -11.10 9.23
C ASP A 9 -19.75 -11.17 8.02
N SER A 10 -20.07 -10.02 7.44
CA SER A 10 -20.72 -9.97 6.14
C SER A 10 -19.71 -10.22 5.02
N SER A 11 -20.18 -10.64 3.84
CA SER A 11 -19.31 -10.83 2.67
C SER A 11 -18.49 -9.57 2.34
N ASP A 12 -19.11 -8.39 2.46
CA ASP A 12 -18.43 -7.10 2.28
C ASP A 12 -17.33 -6.84 3.31
N SER A 13 -17.52 -7.23 4.58
CA SER A 13 -16.50 -7.02 5.61
C SER A 13 -15.25 -7.86 5.31
N VAL A 14 -15.44 -9.10 4.85
CA VAL A 14 -14.36 -10.01 4.47
C VAL A 14 -13.60 -9.48 3.24
N ILE A 15 -14.32 -8.99 2.22
CA ILE A 15 -13.70 -8.37 1.03
C ILE A 15 -12.86 -7.16 1.42
N ARG A 16 -13.37 -6.27 2.28
CA ARG A 16 -12.59 -5.10 2.75
C ARG A 16 -11.35 -5.51 3.54
N LYS A 17 -11.45 -6.52 4.40
CA LYS A 17 -10.29 -7.07 5.14
C LYS A 17 -9.23 -7.61 4.17
N PHE A 18 -9.67 -8.32 3.13
CA PHE A 18 -8.79 -8.79 2.07
C PHE A 18 -8.12 -7.63 1.32
N GLN A 19 -8.89 -6.65 0.84
CA GLN A 19 -8.35 -5.47 0.16
C GLN A 19 -7.32 -4.74 1.02
N LYS A 20 -7.60 -4.52 2.31
CA LYS A 20 -6.64 -3.90 3.25
C LYS A 20 -5.35 -4.69 3.37
N LYS A 21 -5.44 -6.02 3.42
CA LYS A 21 -4.27 -6.89 3.56
C LYS A 21 -3.44 -6.93 2.26
N VAL A 22 -4.08 -6.93 1.08
CA VAL A 22 -3.39 -6.75 -0.23
C VAL A 22 -2.64 -5.41 -0.28
N LEU A 23 -3.27 -4.33 0.19
CA LEU A 23 -2.64 -3.01 0.24
C LEU A 23 -1.49 -2.96 1.25
N ALA A 24 -1.64 -3.58 2.42
CA ALA A 24 -0.63 -3.62 3.48
C ALA A 24 0.61 -4.42 3.06
N GLU A 25 0.43 -5.51 2.31
CA GLU A 25 1.52 -6.31 1.75
C GLU A 25 2.25 -5.59 0.59
N GLY A 26 1.77 -4.42 0.15
CA GLY A 26 2.43 -3.63 -0.90
C GLY A 26 2.39 -4.26 -2.28
N LEU A 27 1.65 -5.36 -2.46
CA LEU A 27 1.63 -6.20 -3.68
C LEU A 27 1.33 -5.39 -4.94
N VAL A 28 0.39 -4.44 -4.87
CA VAL A 28 0.02 -3.56 -6.00
C VAL A 28 1.20 -2.69 -6.43
N GLN A 29 1.96 -2.16 -5.47
CA GLN A 29 3.13 -1.33 -5.74
C GLN A 29 4.27 -2.19 -6.29
N GLU A 30 4.49 -3.38 -5.73
CA GLU A 30 5.50 -4.32 -6.25
C GLU A 30 5.22 -4.74 -7.69
N ILE A 31 3.97 -5.07 -8.04
CA ILE A 31 3.60 -5.43 -9.41
C ILE A 31 3.90 -4.27 -10.36
N ARG A 32 3.55 -3.03 -9.98
CA ARG A 32 3.83 -1.84 -10.78
C ARG A 32 5.34 -1.60 -10.96
N ASP A 33 6.13 -1.81 -9.90
CA ASP A 33 7.58 -1.61 -9.95
C ASP A 33 8.32 -2.72 -10.71
N ARG A 34 7.71 -3.91 -10.82
CA ARG A 34 8.22 -5.02 -11.65
C ARG A 34 7.75 -4.97 -13.10
N ALA A 35 6.65 -4.28 -13.39
CA ALA A 35 6.08 -4.20 -14.73
C ALA A 35 6.98 -3.45 -15.73
N ALA A 36 7.88 -2.58 -15.26
CA ALA A 36 8.82 -1.85 -16.10
C ALA A 36 10.19 -1.72 -15.44
N TYR A 37 11.25 -1.78 -16.24
CA TYR A 37 12.59 -1.45 -15.76
C TYR A 37 12.69 0.05 -15.44
N LYS A 38 13.09 0.36 -14.21
CA LYS A 38 13.44 1.72 -13.76
C LYS A 38 14.92 1.79 -13.44
N LYS A 39 15.59 2.86 -13.86
CA LYS A 39 16.99 3.10 -13.52
C LYS A 39 17.15 3.27 -12.00
N PRO A 40 18.32 2.93 -11.42
CA PRO A 40 18.56 3.11 -9.98
C PRO A 40 18.34 4.54 -9.48
N SER A 41 18.63 5.55 -10.31
CA SER A 41 18.40 6.96 -10.00
C SER A 41 16.91 7.29 -9.86
N GLU A 42 16.07 6.79 -10.75
CA GLU A 42 14.62 7.00 -10.75
C GLU A 42 13.99 6.35 -9.51
N LYS A 43 14.41 5.13 -9.17
CA LYS A 43 13.98 4.44 -7.94
C LYS A 43 14.31 5.25 -6.68
N ARG A 44 15.53 5.83 -6.61
CA ARG A 44 15.94 6.69 -5.50
C ARG A 44 15.10 7.97 -5.43
N GLN A 45 14.82 8.59 -6.57
CA GLN A 45 14.01 9.81 -6.64
C GLN A 45 12.57 9.55 -6.18
N GLU A 46 11.95 8.45 -6.62
CA GLU A 46 10.60 8.04 -6.20
C GLU A 46 10.54 7.78 -4.69
N TYR A 47 11.52 7.04 -4.14
CA TYR A 47 11.60 6.76 -2.70
C TYR A 47 11.67 8.06 -1.86
N LEU A 48 12.53 9.00 -2.25
CA LEU A 48 12.65 10.28 -1.55
C LEU A 48 11.37 11.12 -1.66
N ALA A 49 10.73 11.13 -2.83
CA ALA A 49 9.45 11.80 -3.03
C ALA A 49 8.35 11.19 -2.14
N GLU A 50 8.29 9.86 -2.05
CA GLU A 50 7.32 9.18 -1.19
C GLU A 50 7.57 9.46 0.30
N LYS A 51 8.82 9.45 0.74
CA LYS A 51 9.21 9.80 2.12
C LYS A 51 8.77 11.23 2.46
N ARG A 52 9.04 12.19 1.56
CA ARG A 52 8.57 13.58 1.71
C ARG A 52 7.04 13.67 1.81
N ARG A 53 6.31 12.97 0.93
CA ARG A 53 4.84 12.94 0.97
C ARG A 53 4.30 12.40 2.30
N LYS A 54 4.90 11.34 2.85
CA LYS A 54 4.50 10.76 4.15
C LYS A 54 4.71 11.75 5.30
N ILE A 55 5.86 12.43 5.34
CA ILE A 55 6.16 13.47 6.35
C ILE A 55 5.17 14.63 6.26
N MET A 56 4.90 15.12 5.05
CA MET A 56 3.95 16.24 4.84
C MET A 56 2.52 15.86 5.23
N ARG A 57 2.08 14.62 4.93
CA ARG A 57 0.77 14.12 5.39
C ARG A 57 0.71 14.06 6.91
N ALA A 58 1.71 13.48 7.57
CA ALA A 58 1.74 13.38 9.04
C ALA A 58 1.67 14.78 9.70
N ARG A 59 2.39 15.76 9.16
CA ARG A 59 2.33 17.16 9.60
C ARG A 59 0.94 17.79 9.44
N ARG A 60 0.21 17.45 8.38
CA ARG A 60 -1.14 18.00 8.11
C ARG A 60 -2.23 17.44 9.03
N TYR A 61 -2.07 16.22 9.54
CA TYR A 61 -3.03 15.60 10.47
C TYR A 61 -2.67 15.83 11.95
N GLY A 62 -1.46 16.34 12.23
CA GLY A 62 -0.97 16.62 13.58
C GLY A 62 -1.09 18.09 14.01
N GLY A 63 -1.81 18.92 13.26
CA GLY A 63 -2.10 20.32 13.57
C GLY A 63 -3.59 20.61 13.47
#